data_AF-A0A838ICT7-F1
#
_entry.id   AF-A0A838ICT7-F1
#
_cell.length_a   1.000
_cell.length_b   1.000
_cell.length_c   1.000
_cell.angle_alpha   90.00
_cell.angle_beta   90.00
_cell.angle_gamma   90.00
#
_symmetry.space_group_name_H-M   'P 1'
#
loop_
_entity.id
_entity.type
_entity.pdbx_description
1 polymer ?
#
loop_
_entity_poly.entity_id
_entity_poly.type
_entity_poly.pdbx_seq_one_letter_code
_entity_poly.pdbx_strand_id
1 'polypeptide(L)'
;MQEKPMNEFERRFDRMIREELTRRRLLRRGALGALSVSAIAYLAACGDDELSSGEDESEAKAIAKGEISKTLTFANWPLYIDIDDKTKERPTLEKFKAKYGTTVDYVEEVNDNTEFFGKVRQEYEQGKSGGRDIHCVTDWMCARMQRLGFVQRFDKAEMPNSTKNIEDAVASPDFDPKREYSMPWQSGQVGLVYRSDLTGGDLSSVNDLFDPKFKGKVTFLSEMRDSVGSVLLS
;
A
#
# COMPACT_ATOMS: atom_id res chain seq x y z
N MET A 1 -42.16 -8.21 -30.07
CA MET A 1 -41.29 -7.40 -29.19
C MET A 1 -40.94 -6.15 -30.01
N GLN A 2 -41.53 -4.99 -29.68
CA GLN A 2 -41.33 -3.74 -30.42
C GLN A 2 -39.95 -3.14 -30.08
N GLU A 3 -39.16 -2.79 -31.10
CA GLU A 3 -37.93 -2.01 -30.94
C GLU A 3 -38.25 -0.61 -30.44
N LYS A 4 -37.54 -0.19 -29.39
CA LYS A 4 -37.69 1.14 -28.78
C LYS A 4 -37.01 2.18 -29.68
N PRO A 5 -37.64 3.32 -30.00
CA PRO A 5 -37.03 4.33 -30.85
C PRO A 5 -35.84 5.00 -30.14
N MET A 6 -34.69 5.04 -30.83
CA MET A 6 -33.42 5.58 -30.35
C MET A 6 -33.54 7.06 -29.95
N ASN A 7 -33.01 7.42 -28.78
CA ASN A 7 -33.13 8.76 -28.21
C ASN A 7 -32.25 9.77 -28.98
N GLU A 8 -32.56 11.06 -28.88
CA GLU A 8 -31.81 12.15 -29.53
C GLU A 8 -30.34 12.20 -29.09
N PHE A 9 -30.09 11.84 -27.82
CA PHE A 9 -28.76 11.71 -27.26
C PHE A 9 -27.93 10.63 -27.96
N GLU A 10 -28.50 9.45 -28.16
CA GLU A 10 -27.84 8.32 -28.82
C GLU A 10 -27.53 8.65 -30.28
N ARG A 11 -28.45 9.35 -30.98
CA ARG A 11 -28.22 9.84 -32.35
C ARG A 11 -27.10 10.87 -32.44
N ARG A 12 -26.97 11.75 -31.44
CA ARG A 12 -25.87 12.71 -31.36
C ARG A 12 -24.54 12.02 -31.07
N PHE A 13 -24.55 11.03 -30.20
CA PHE A 13 -23.36 10.26 -29.82
C PHE A 13 -22.84 9.42 -30.99
N ASP A 14 -23.73 8.74 -31.72
CA ASP A 14 -23.37 7.95 -32.90
C ASP A 14 -22.82 8.83 -34.05
N ARG A 15 -23.35 10.04 -34.20
CA ARG A 15 -22.82 11.02 -35.18
C ARG A 15 -21.44 11.56 -34.75
N MET A 16 -21.18 11.65 -33.45
CA MET A 16 -19.90 12.09 -32.91
C MET A 16 -18.80 11.03 -33.07
N ILE A 17 -19.15 9.74 -32.93
CA ILE A 17 -18.22 8.62 -33.08
C ILE A 17 -17.88 8.34 -34.55
N ARG A 18 -18.82 8.58 -35.47
CA ARG A 18 -18.65 8.28 -36.91
C ARG A 18 -17.90 9.36 -37.70
N GLU A 19 -17.55 10.49 -37.11
CA GLU A 19 -16.77 11.54 -37.80
C GLU A 19 -15.27 11.36 -37.54
N GLU A 20 -14.53 10.88 -38.56
CA GLU A 20 -13.07 10.73 -38.47
C GLU A 20 -12.36 12.09 -38.25
N LEU A 21 -11.67 12.19 -37.11
CA LEU A 21 -10.89 13.36 -36.73
C LEU A 21 -9.58 13.44 -37.53
N THR A 22 -9.60 14.20 -38.63
CA THR A 22 -8.38 14.45 -39.41
C THR A 22 -7.49 15.54 -38.77
N ARG A 23 -6.17 15.30 -38.76
CA ARG A 23 -5.13 16.15 -38.12
C ARG A 23 -5.23 17.64 -38.47
N ARG A 24 -5.70 17.99 -39.68
CA ARG A 24 -5.86 19.39 -40.12
C ARG A 24 -7.02 20.12 -39.43
N ARG A 25 -8.06 19.43 -38.95
CA ARG A 25 -9.17 20.05 -38.20
C ARG A 25 -8.85 20.18 -36.70
N LEU A 26 -8.04 19.28 -36.15
CA LEU A 26 -7.55 19.37 -34.77
C LEU A 26 -6.71 20.65 -34.58
N LEU A 27 -5.80 20.95 -35.52
CA LEU A 27 -4.97 22.15 -35.47
C LEU A 27 -5.78 23.45 -35.64
N ARG A 28 -6.83 23.45 -36.47
CA ARG A 28 -7.73 24.61 -36.61
C ARG A 28 -8.60 24.87 -35.37
N ARG A 29 -8.95 23.83 -34.62
CA ARG A 29 -9.68 23.98 -33.34
C ARG A 29 -8.74 24.33 -32.18
N GLY A 30 -7.49 23.86 -32.20
CA GLY A 30 -6.46 24.27 -31.22
C GLY A 30 -6.11 25.76 -31.30
N ALA A 31 -6.08 26.34 -32.51
CA ALA A 31 -5.76 27.76 -32.71
C ALA A 31 -6.84 28.74 -32.20
N LEU A 32 -8.07 28.28 -31.95
CA LEU A 32 -9.16 29.08 -31.36
C LEU A 32 -9.30 28.87 -29.84
N GLY A 33 -8.56 27.93 -29.24
CA GLY A 33 -8.55 27.65 -27.79
C GLY A 33 -7.46 28.38 -27.01
N ALA A 34 -6.53 29.08 -27.69
CA ALA A 34 -5.39 29.75 -27.05
C ALA A 34 -5.74 31.05 -26.28
N LEU A 35 -7.02 31.43 -26.21
CA LEU A 35 -7.48 32.65 -25.51
C LEU A 35 -8.43 32.39 -24.33
N SER A 36 -8.59 31.15 -23.87
CA SER A 36 -9.39 30.84 -22.68
C SER A 36 -8.60 30.00 -21.68
N VAL A 37 -7.59 30.60 -21.06
CA VAL A 37 -6.85 30.00 -19.92
C VAL A 37 -7.73 29.89 -18.65
N SER A 38 -8.97 30.38 -18.68
CA SER A 38 -9.85 30.46 -17.50
C SER A 38 -10.81 29.28 -17.31
N ALA A 39 -10.85 28.30 -18.22
CA ALA A 39 -11.81 27.19 -18.16
C ALA A 39 -11.23 25.84 -17.69
N ILE A 40 -9.90 25.75 -17.50
CA ILE A 40 -9.24 24.53 -16.99
C ILE A 40 -9.34 24.45 -15.45
N ALA A 41 -9.60 25.57 -14.75
CA ALA A 41 -9.70 25.61 -13.29
C ALA A 41 -10.99 25.00 -12.69
N TYR A 42 -11.98 24.64 -13.50
CA TYR A 42 -13.25 24.03 -13.02
C TYR A 42 -13.41 22.55 -13.39
N LEU A 43 -12.45 21.96 -14.12
CA LEU A 43 -12.46 20.53 -14.49
C LEU A 43 -11.47 19.68 -13.69
N ALA A 44 -10.69 20.29 -12.78
CA ALA A 44 -9.78 19.60 -11.86
C ALA A 44 -10.41 19.26 -10.50
N ALA A 45 -11.74 19.12 -10.42
CA ALA A 45 -12.43 18.85 -9.17
C ALA A 45 -12.80 17.36 -8.94
N CYS A 46 -12.31 16.44 -9.78
CA CYS A 46 -12.40 15.00 -9.57
C CYS A 46 -11.27 14.28 -10.31
N GLY A 47 -10.21 13.92 -9.58
CA GLY A 47 -9.22 12.92 -10.01
C GLY A 47 -8.05 13.46 -10.81
N ASP A 48 -7.02 13.95 -10.11
CA ASP A 48 -5.67 13.36 -10.18
C ASP A 48 -4.78 14.09 -9.16
N ASP A 49 -4.13 13.29 -8.31
CA ASP A 49 -3.02 13.72 -7.46
C ASP A 49 -1.81 14.02 -8.38
N GLU A 50 -1.74 15.23 -8.93
CA GLU A 50 -0.52 15.74 -9.57
C GLU A 50 0.04 16.92 -8.75
N LEU A 51 0.84 16.53 -7.76
CA LEU A 51 2.11 17.13 -7.34
C LEU A 51 2.28 18.63 -7.64
N SER A 52 1.70 19.45 -6.75
CA SER A 52 2.26 20.75 -6.44
C SER A 52 3.58 20.52 -5.69
N SER A 53 4.71 20.74 -6.36
CA SER A 53 6.01 20.92 -5.73
C SER A 53 5.99 22.23 -4.92
N GLY A 54 5.40 22.16 -3.73
CA GLY A 54 5.54 23.16 -2.70
C GLY A 54 6.84 22.91 -1.94
N GLU A 55 7.85 23.72 -2.21
CA GLU A 55 9.05 23.86 -1.38
C GLU A 55 8.66 24.50 -0.03
N ASP A 56 7.93 23.77 0.82
CA ASP A 56 7.87 23.99 2.28
C ASP A 56 7.09 22.87 3.02
N GLU A 57 7.17 21.62 2.54
CA GLU A 57 6.81 20.50 3.41
C GLU A 57 7.95 20.31 4.40
N SER A 58 7.71 20.65 5.67
CA SER A 58 8.63 20.36 6.75
C SER A 58 8.93 18.86 6.74
N GLU A 59 10.07 18.48 6.17
CA GLU A 59 10.60 17.11 6.18
C GLU A 59 10.39 16.56 7.59
N ALA A 60 9.73 15.41 7.73
CA ALA A 60 9.41 14.82 9.03
C ALA A 60 10.72 14.51 9.77
N LYS A 61 11.19 15.49 10.56
CA LYS A 61 12.52 15.49 11.17
C LYS A 61 12.62 14.30 12.12
N ALA A 62 13.77 13.64 12.11
CA ALA A 62 14.08 12.65 13.11
C ALA A 62 13.93 13.26 14.51
N ILE A 63 13.17 12.60 15.38
CA ILE A 63 13.04 13.02 16.77
C ILE A 63 14.41 12.87 17.44
N ALA A 64 14.86 13.94 18.08
CA ALA A 64 16.13 13.95 18.79
C ALA A 64 16.13 12.89 19.91
N LYS A 65 17.31 12.32 20.16
CA LYS A 65 17.55 11.34 21.21
C LYS A 65 16.92 11.75 22.55
N GLY A 66 16.16 10.84 23.14
CA GLY A 66 15.54 10.98 24.45
C GLY A 66 15.70 9.73 25.31
N GLU A 67 15.19 9.79 26.55
CA GLU A 67 15.05 8.60 27.38
C GLU A 67 14.03 7.64 26.75
N ILE A 68 14.26 6.33 26.86
CA ILE A 68 13.30 5.35 26.36
C ILE A 68 11.99 5.47 27.16
N SER A 69 10.87 5.55 26.45
CA SER A 69 9.56 5.61 27.07
C SER A 69 9.28 4.36 27.91
N LYS A 70 8.46 4.50 28.96
CA LYS A 70 7.97 3.34 29.75
C LYS A 70 7.05 2.42 28.92
N THR A 71 6.41 2.97 27.90
CA THR A 71 5.48 2.26 27.03
C THR A 71 5.77 2.57 25.56
N LEU A 72 5.58 1.57 24.70
CA LEU A 72 5.69 1.67 23.25
C LEU A 72 4.50 0.95 22.62
N THR A 73 3.72 1.61 21.77
CA THR A 73 2.64 0.96 21.03
C THR A 73 3.14 0.51 19.66
N PHE A 74 3.06 -0.80 19.40
CA PHE A 74 3.48 -1.40 18.13
C PHE A 74 2.29 -2.09 17.45
N ALA A 75 1.79 -1.48 16.38
CA ALA A 75 0.79 -2.07 15.49
C ALA A 75 1.45 -3.01 14.48
N ASN A 76 1.01 -4.26 14.41
CA ASN A 76 1.59 -5.24 13.50
C ASN A 76 0.52 -6.20 12.96
N TRP A 77 0.95 -7.09 12.08
CA TRP A 77 0.16 -8.20 11.60
C TRP A 77 0.00 -9.28 12.69
N PRO A 78 -1.09 -10.04 12.68
CA PRO A 78 -1.19 -11.27 13.45
C PRO A 78 -0.04 -12.22 13.13
N LEU A 79 0.46 -12.95 14.14
CA LEU A 79 1.51 -13.99 14.00
C LEU A 79 2.89 -13.48 13.55
N TYR A 80 3.15 -12.16 13.57
CA TYR A 80 4.43 -11.56 13.14
C TYR A 80 5.47 -11.40 14.27
N ILE A 81 5.17 -11.93 15.46
CA ILE A 81 6.10 -12.03 16.57
C ILE A 81 5.91 -13.38 17.26
N ASP A 82 6.96 -13.90 17.89
CA ASP A 82 6.90 -15.19 18.57
C ASP A 82 5.86 -15.21 19.68
N ILE A 83 5.08 -16.29 19.71
CA ILE A 83 4.10 -16.60 20.75
C ILE A 83 4.46 -17.96 21.32
N ASP A 84 4.54 -18.07 22.65
CA ASP A 84 4.68 -19.36 23.31
C ASP A 84 3.35 -20.12 23.26
N ASP A 85 3.37 -21.34 22.72
CA ASP A 85 2.16 -22.13 22.52
C ASP A 85 1.43 -22.47 23.83
N LYS A 86 2.15 -22.56 24.95
CA LYS A 86 1.61 -22.97 26.25
C LYS A 86 1.13 -21.76 27.05
N THR A 87 1.92 -20.71 27.15
CA THR A 87 1.61 -19.54 27.98
C THR A 87 0.83 -18.47 27.22
N LYS A 88 0.87 -18.50 25.89
CA LYS A 88 0.35 -17.45 25.00
C LYS A 88 1.03 -16.09 25.18
N GLU A 89 2.17 -16.07 25.88
CA GLU A 89 3.01 -14.89 26.02
C GLU A 89 3.89 -14.70 24.79
N ARG A 90 4.54 -13.53 24.68
CA ARG A 90 5.44 -13.19 23.57
C ARG A 90 6.88 -13.07 24.07
N PRO A 91 7.71 -14.14 23.99
CA PRO A 91 9.03 -14.16 24.61
C PRO A 91 9.97 -13.03 24.15
N THR A 92 9.90 -12.59 22.89
CA THR A 92 10.68 -11.41 22.43
C THR A 92 10.29 -10.14 23.16
N LEU A 93 9.00 -9.89 23.38
CA LEU A 93 8.52 -8.69 24.07
C LEU A 93 8.89 -8.74 25.56
N GLU A 94 8.80 -9.91 26.18
CA GLU A 94 9.22 -10.08 27.59
C GLU A 94 10.73 -9.85 27.75
N LYS A 95 11.56 -10.34 26.83
CA LYS A 95 13.00 -10.06 26.82
C LYS A 95 13.28 -8.57 26.62
N PHE A 96 12.52 -7.90 25.75
CA PHE A 96 12.65 -6.46 25.53
C PHE A 96 12.32 -5.67 26.81
N LYS A 97 11.19 -6.00 27.45
CA LYS A 97 10.77 -5.39 28.72
C LYS A 97 11.77 -5.65 29.85
N ALA A 98 12.26 -6.87 30.00
CA ALA A 98 13.25 -7.21 31.02
C ALA A 98 14.57 -6.43 30.83
N LYS A 99 14.96 -6.17 29.58
CA LYS A 99 16.20 -5.46 29.26
C LYS A 99 16.09 -3.95 29.41
N TYR A 100 14.99 -3.35 28.97
CA TYR A 100 14.86 -1.90 28.85
C TYR A 100 13.85 -1.27 29.81
N GLY A 101 13.08 -2.07 30.55
CA GLY A 101 12.02 -1.58 31.43
C GLY A 101 10.79 -1.02 30.68
N THR A 102 10.79 -1.09 29.35
CA THR A 102 9.72 -0.61 28.49
C THR A 102 8.72 -1.72 28.20
N THR A 103 7.44 -1.45 28.47
CA THR A 103 6.36 -2.36 28.08
C THR A 103 5.95 -2.06 26.64
N VAL A 104 5.89 -3.08 25.79
CA VAL A 104 5.40 -2.94 24.42
C VAL A 104 3.92 -3.32 24.39
N ASP A 105 3.05 -2.34 24.14
CA ASP A 105 1.65 -2.57 23.81
C ASP A 105 1.56 -3.03 22.34
N TYR A 106 1.60 -4.35 22.15
CA TYR A 106 1.64 -4.95 20.83
C TYR A 106 0.22 -5.29 20.34
N VAL A 107 -0.20 -4.60 19.28
CA VAL A 107 -1.56 -4.63 18.76
C VAL A 107 -1.59 -5.28 17.38
N GLU A 108 -2.27 -6.41 17.26
CA GLU A 108 -2.46 -7.14 16.01
C GLU A 108 -3.66 -6.59 15.24
N GLU A 109 -3.49 -5.39 14.67
CA GLU A 109 -4.57 -4.68 13.98
C GLU A 109 -4.31 -4.45 12.49
N VAL A 110 -3.15 -4.87 11.97
CA VAL A 110 -2.86 -4.83 10.54
C VAL A 110 -3.27 -6.16 9.93
N ASN A 111 -4.49 -6.26 9.40
CA ASN A 111 -4.97 -7.47 8.69
C ASN A 111 -4.96 -7.31 7.17
N ASP A 112 -5.03 -6.07 6.71
CA ASP A 112 -4.99 -5.63 5.32
C ASP A 112 -4.41 -4.22 5.32
N ASN A 113 -3.47 -3.93 4.43
CA ASN A 113 -2.82 -2.63 4.37
C ASN A 113 -3.83 -1.50 4.12
N THR A 114 -4.81 -1.72 3.24
CA THR A 114 -5.79 -0.70 2.86
C THR A 114 -6.77 -0.41 3.98
N GLU A 115 -7.23 -1.46 4.69
CA GLU A 115 -8.07 -1.29 5.87
C GLU A 115 -7.34 -0.51 6.97
N PHE A 116 -6.10 -0.91 7.29
CA PHE A 116 -5.29 -0.23 8.30
C PHE A 116 -5.04 1.24 7.91
N PHE A 117 -4.66 1.50 6.66
CA PHE A 117 -4.48 2.87 6.16
C PHE A 117 -5.77 3.69 6.26
N GLY A 118 -6.92 3.11 5.89
CA GLY A 118 -8.22 3.75 6.02
C GLY A 118 -8.56 4.15 7.45
N LYS A 119 -8.17 3.32 8.43
CA LYS A 119 -8.34 3.58 9.88
C LYS A 119 -7.49 4.74 10.37
N VAL A 120 -6.22 4.81 9.96
CA VAL A 120 -5.25 5.77 10.54
C VAL A 120 -5.11 7.09 9.78
N ARG A 121 -5.47 7.14 8.48
CA ARG A 121 -5.15 8.30 7.63
C ARG A 121 -5.65 9.63 8.17
N GLN A 122 -6.85 9.68 8.74
CA GLN A 122 -7.44 10.94 9.22
C GLN A 122 -6.67 11.51 10.41
N GLU A 123 -6.11 10.65 11.26
CA GLU A 123 -5.27 11.07 12.38
C GLU A 123 -3.89 11.52 11.86
N TYR A 124 -3.34 10.79 10.89
CA TYR A 124 -2.02 11.07 10.32
C TYR A 124 -2.01 12.38 9.51
N GLU A 125 -3.07 12.65 8.75
CA GLU A 125 -3.32 13.94 8.07
C GLU A 125 -3.35 15.12 9.05
N GLN A 126 -3.69 14.88 10.33
CA GLN A 126 -3.69 15.89 11.40
C GLN A 126 -2.36 15.93 12.18
N GLY A 127 -1.33 15.21 11.74
CA GLY A 127 -0.05 15.08 12.44
C GLY A 127 -0.14 14.31 13.76
N LYS A 128 -1.19 13.51 13.96
CA LYS A 128 -1.36 12.66 15.15
C LYS A 128 -0.95 11.23 14.82
N SER A 129 -0.29 10.55 15.75
CA SER A 129 0.13 9.16 15.56
C SER A 129 -1.00 8.13 15.69
N GLY A 130 -2.22 8.57 16.02
CA GLY A 130 -3.32 7.68 16.38
C GLY A 130 -3.00 6.75 17.56
N GLY A 131 -2.06 7.15 18.43
CA GLY A 131 -1.63 6.35 19.58
C GLY A 131 -0.65 5.23 19.24
N ARG A 132 -0.06 5.21 18.04
CA ARG A 132 0.89 4.18 17.58
C ARG A 132 2.27 4.79 17.44
N ASP A 133 3.29 4.14 17.99
CA ASP A 133 4.68 4.57 17.82
C ASP A 133 5.33 3.90 16.62
N ILE A 134 4.99 2.62 16.39
CA ILE A 134 5.49 1.81 15.28
C ILE A 134 4.30 1.11 14.62
N HIS A 135 4.31 1.04 13.30
CA HIS A 135 3.43 0.15 12.54
C HIS A 135 4.23 -0.66 11.52
N CYS A 136 3.84 -1.91 11.31
CA CYS A 136 4.40 -2.76 10.27
C CYS A 136 3.39 -2.92 9.14
N VAL A 137 3.74 -2.43 7.96
CA VAL A 137 2.92 -2.49 6.74
C VAL A 137 3.79 -2.93 5.57
N THR A 138 3.19 -3.37 4.48
CA THR A 138 3.93 -3.81 3.29
C THR A 138 4.65 -2.64 2.62
N ASP A 139 5.79 -2.89 1.96
CA ASP A 139 6.64 -1.90 1.29
C ASP A 139 5.87 -0.86 0.45
N TRP A 140 4.86 -1.29 -0.32
CA TRP A 140 4.07 -0.36 -1.13
C TRP A 140 3.26 0.63 -0.28
N MET A 141 2.83 0.22 0.91
CA MET A 141 2.12 1.07 1.86
C MET A 141 3.11 1.97 2.61
N CYS A 142 4.30 1.48 2.98
CA CYS A 142 5.39 2.31 3.49
C CYS A 142 5.70 3.45 2.51
N ALA A 143 5.88 3.13 1.22
CA ALA A 143 6.13 4.10 0.16
C ALA A 143 5.00 5.15 0.02
N ARG A 144 3.75 4.72 0.22
CA ARG A 144 2.60 5.64 0.22
C ARG A 144 2.63 6.55 1.45
N MET A 145 2.79 6.01 2.64
CA MET A 145 2.82 6.78 3.89
C MET A 145 3.99 7.75 3.94
N GLN A 146 5.16 7.38 3.40
CA GLN A 146 6.31 8.27 3.24
C GLN A 146 5.99 9.45 2.32
N ARG A 147 5.41 9.21 1.13
CA ARG A 147 5.00 10.28 0.20
C ARG A 147 3.96 11.23 0.77
N LEU A 148 3.14 10.77 1.70
CA LEU A 148 2.13 11.57 2.38
C LEU A 148 2.66 12.29 3.62
N GLY A 149 3.95 12.11 3.98
CA GLY A 149 4.54 12.70 5.18
C GLY A 149 4.02 12.11 6.50
N PHE A 150 3.44 10.90 6.47
CA PHE A 150 2.83 10.26 7.64
C PHE A 150 3.82 9.53 8.55
N VAL A 151 5.06 9.36 8.09
CA VAL A 151 6.13 8.68 8.84
C VAL A 151 7.33 9.62 9.00
N GLN A 152 7.99 9.49 10.15
CA GLN A 152 9.19 10.25 10.45
C GLN A 152 10.45 9.57 9.94
N ARG A 153 11.48 10.38 9.65
CA ARG A 153 12.81 9.88 9.35
C ARG A 153 13.44 9.23 10.60
N PHE A 154 14.14 8.11 10.43
CA PHE A 154 14.90 7.48 11.49
C PHE A 154 16.18 8.24 11.84
N ASP A 155 16.54 8.24 13.12
CA ASP A 155 17.91 8.51 13.55
C ASP A 155 18.74 7.22 13.46
N LYS A 156 19.44 7.04 12.33
CA LYS A 156 20.24 5.84 12.07
C LYS A 156 21.42 5.68 13.04
N ALA A 157 21.87 6.75 13.71
CA ALA A 157 22.93 6.65 14.71
C ALA A 157 22.50 5.85 15.95
N GLU A 158 21.20 5.88 16.28
CA GLU A 158 20.61 5.11 17.38
C GLU A 158 20.14 3.71 16.95
N MET A 159 20.31 3.36 15.67
CA MET A 159 19.92 2.08 15.11
C MET A 159 21.13 1.31 14.55
N PRO A 160 22.10 0.90 15.38
CA PRO A 160 23.34 0.26 14.91
C PRO A 160 23.10 -1.05 14.13
N ASN A 161 21.97 -1.72 14.37
CA ASN A 161 21.60 -2.93 13.65
C ASN A 161 20.97 -2.65 12.27
N SER A 162 20.62 -1.39 11.96
CA SER A 162 19.91 -1.04 10.73
C SER A 162 20.74 -1.18 9.45
N THR A 163 22.06 -1.29 9.60
CA THR A 163 23.01 -1.55 8.51
C THR A 163 23.84 -2.80 8.76
N LYS A 164 24.04 -3.19 10.02
CA LYS A 164 24.91 -4.32 10.39
C LYS A 164 24.34 -5.70 10.04
N ASN A 165 23.02 -5.86 10.16
CA ASN A 165 22.37 -7.18 10.10
C ASN A 165 21.36 -7.29 8.94
N ILE A 166 21.35 -6.32 8.02
CA ILE A 166 20.40 -6.30 6.91
C ILE A 166 20.95 -7.13 5.74
N GLU A 167 20.12 -8.00 5.19
CA GLU A 167 20.47 -8.78 4.00
C GLU A 167 20.43 -7.89 2.75
N ASP A 168 21.35 -8.10 1.81
CA ASP A 168 21.49 -7.30 0.59
C ASP A 168 20.19 -7.22 -0.21
N ALA A 169 19.45 -8.33 -0.27
CA ALA A 169 18.18 -8.43 -1.00
C ALA A 169 17.09 -7.46 -0.52
N VAL A 170 17.20 -6.95 0.71
CA VAL A 170 16.24 -5.99 1.30
C VAL A 170 16.93 -4.70 1.75
N ALA A 171 18.20 -4.49 1.44
CA ALA A 171 18.96 -3.35 1.96
C ALA A 171 18.52 -1.99 1.37
N SER A 172 18.09 -1.97 0.10
CA SER A 172 17.86 -0.73 -0.66
C SER A 172 16.63 -0.86 -1.58
N PRO A 173 15.39 -0.77 -1.05
CA PRO A 173 14.19 -0.74 -1.88
C PRO A 173 14.06 0.59 -2.64
N ASP A 174 13.45 0.57 -3.83
CA ASP A 174 13.37 1.76 -4.71
C ASP A 174 12.70 2.98 -4.06
N PHE A 175 11.74 2.77 -3.17
CA PHE A 175 11.00 3.86 -2.51
C PHE A 175 11.78 4.49 -1.33
N ASP A 176 12.73 3.76 -0.75
CA ASP A 176 13.54 4.21 0.38
C ASP A 176 14.98 3.61 0.29
N PRO A 177 15.79 4.01 -0.71
CA PRO A 177 17.06 3.34 -1.01
C PRO A 177 18.08 3.40 0.12
N LYS A 178 17.94 4.36 1.04
CA LYS A 178 18.82 4.54 2.20
C LYS A 178 18.22 4.02 3.50
N ARG A 179 17.02 3.43 3.47
CA ARG A 179 16.28 2.98 4.66
C ARG A 179 16.17 4.09 5.71
N GLU A 180 15.79 5.28 5.27
CA GLU A 180 15.65 6.48 6.09
C GLU A 180 14.29 6.57 6.77
N TYR A 181 13.26 5.90 6.24
CA TYR A 181 11.88 5.96 6.75
C TYR A 181 11.28 4.58 7.03
N SER A 182 11.85 3.53 6.44
CA SER A 182 11.39 2.14 6.58
C SER A 182 12.53 1.20 7.00
N MET A 183 12.18 0.12 7.69
CA MET A 183 13.10 -0.98 8.02
C MET A 183 12.40 -2.32 7.78
N PRO A 184 13.10 -3.33 7.21
CA PRO A 184 12.52 -4.65 7.05
C PRO A 184 12.27 -5.30 8.42
N TRP A 185 11.04 -5.77 8.62
CA TRP A 185 10.66 -6.59 9.77
C TRP A 185 10.70 -8.08 9.39
N GLN A 186 9.93 -8.45 8.38
CA GLN A 186 9.92 -9.78 7.76
C GLN A 186 9.79 -9.62 6.24
N SER A 187 10.37 -10.56 5.50
CA SER A 187 10.25 -10.66 4.05
C SER A 187 9.84 -12.08 3.69
N GLY A 188 9.09 -12.23 2.60
CA GLY A 188 8.51 -13.50 2.18
C GLY A 188 7.97 -13.43 0.76
N GLN A 189 7.28 -14.49 0.35
CA GLN A 189 6.68 -14.61 -0.97
C GLN A 189 5.25 -15.11 -0.83
N VAL A 190 4.37 -14.61 -1.69
CA VAL A 190 3.04 -15.20 -1.91
C VAL A 190 3.23 -16.46 -2.77
N GLY A 191 2.56 -17.54 -2.39
CA GLY A 191 2.67 -18.83 -3.08
C GLY A 191 1.38 -19.62 -3.06
N LEU A 192 1.39 -20.74 -3.80
CA LEU A 192 0.27 -21.67 -3.86
C LEU A 192 0.34 -22.66 -2.70
N VAL A 193 -0.71 -22.67 -1.87
CA VAL A 193 -0.88 -23.65 -0.80
C VAL A 193 -2.10 -24.48 -1.10
N TYR A 194 -1.94 -25.80 -1.17
CA TYR A 194 -3.02 -26.72 -1.53
C TYR A 194 -2.89 -28.06 -0.81
N ARG A 195 -4.01 -28.80 -0.79
CA ARG A 195 -4.10 -30.17 -0.31
C ARG A 195 -3.74 -31.14 -1.44
N SER A 196 -2.51 -31.67 -1.42
CA SER A 196 -2.01 -32.57 -2.47
C SER A 196 -2.83 -33.86 -2.61
N ASP A 197 -3.43 -34.33 -1.52
CA ASP A 197 -4.35 -35.48 -1.49
C ASP A 197 -5.71 -35.22 -2.18
N LEU A 198 -6.07 -33.96 -2.41
CA LEU A 198 -7.35 -33.56 -2.99
C LEU A 198 -7.25 -32.98 -4.40
N THR A 199 -6.03 -32.72 -4.88
CA THR A 199 -5.77 -32.05 -6.17
C THR A 199 -5.52 -33.03 -7.31
N GLY A 200 -5.21 -34.29 -7.00
CA GLY A 200 -4.96 -35.34 -7.99
C GLY A 200 -3.60 -35.20 -8.69
N GLY A 201 -2.69 -34.39 -8.13
CA GLY A 201 -1.37 -34.09 -8.65
C GLY A 201 -0.88 -32.75 -8.13
N ASP A 202 0.41 -32.46 -8.35
CA ASP A 202 1.01 -31.21 -7.90
C ASP A 202 0.53 -30.02 -8.76
N LEU A 203 0.30 -28.88 -8.11
CA LEU A 203 0.05 -27.60 -8.78
C LEU A 203 1.37 -26.82 -8.86
N SER A 204 1.66 -26.28 -10.03
CA SER A 204 2.94 -25.59 -10.32
C SER A 204 2.75 -24.19 -10.92
N SER A 205 1.52 -23.83 -11.27
CA SER A 205 1.18 -22.53 -11.85
C SER A 205 -0.10 -21.97 -11.27
N VAL A 206 -0.21 -20.63 -11.22
CA VAL A 206 -1.48 -19.95 -10.90
C VAL A 206 -2.58 -20.36 -11.88
N ASN A 207 -2.20 -20.68 -13.13
CA ASN A 207 -3.13 -21.22 -14.14
C ASN A 207 -3.86 -22.49 -13.68
N ASP A 208 -3.22 -23.32 -12.87
CA ASP A 208 -3.82 -24.56 -12.39
C ASP A 208 -5.05 -24.30 -11.51
N LEU A 209 -5.11 -23.13 -10.83
CA LEU A 209 -6.24 -22.72 -10.00
C LEU A 209 -7.53 -22.52 -10.80
N PHE A 210 -7.43 -22.24 -12.11
CA PHE A 210 -8.58 -21.97 -12.97
C PHE A 210 -9.16 -23.24 -13.62
N ASP A 211 -8.61 -24.42 -13.33
CA ASP A 211 -9.20 -25.69 -13.77
C ASP A 211 -10.65 -25.81 -13.25
N PRO A 212 -11.64 -26.08 -14.13
CA PRO A 212 -13.04 -26.23 -13.74
C PRO A 212 -13.28 -27.21 -12.57
N LYS A 213 -12.40 -28.20 -12.34
CA LYS A 213 -12.49 -29.14 -11.21
C LYS A 213 -12.35 -28.47 -9.83
N PHE A 214 -11.72 -27.28 -9.79
CA PHE A 214 -11.52 -26.49 -8.58
C PHE A 214 -12.58 -25.41 -8.36
N LYS A 215 -13.64 -25.37 -9.18
CA LYS A 215 -14.75 -24.43 -9.02
C LYS A 215 -15.30 -24.45 -7.59
N GLY A 216 -15.29 -23.28 -6.94
CA GLY A 216 -15.78 -23.10 -5.56
C GLY A 216 -14.83 -23.60 -4.46
N LYS A 217 -13.59 -23.97 -4.80
CA LYS A 217 -12.58 -24.52 -3.87
C LYS A 217 -11.28 -23.71 -3.83
N VAL A 218 -11.25 -22.57 -4.52
CA VAL A 218 -10.09 -21.66 -4.57
C VAL A 218 -10.45 -20.39 -3.82
N THR A 219 -9.53 -19.95 -2.97
CA THR A 219 -9.59 -18.67 -2.26
C THR A 219 -8.31 -17.91 -2.58
N PHE A 220 -8.44 -16.60 -2.80
CA PHE A 220 -7.31 -15.69 -2.99
C PHE A 220 -7.17 -14.77 -1.78
N LEU A 221 -5.98 -14.16 -1.63
CA LEU A 221 -5.74 -13.10 -0.65
C LEU A 221 -6.62 -11.88 -0.93
N SER A 222 -7.02 -11.15 0.10
CA SER A 222 -7.93 -10.00 -0.03
C SER A 222 -7.31 -8.82 -0.77
N GLU A 223 -6.00 -8.64 -0.67
CA GLU A 223 -5.30 -7.50 -1.28
C GLU A 223 -5.28 -7.62 -2.81
N MET A 224 -5.74 -6.56 -3.49
CA MET A 224 -5.79 -6.54 -4.96
C MET A 224 -4.43 -6.75 -5.61
N ARG A 225 -3.34 -6.28 -4.99
CA ARG A 225 -1.99 -6.45 -5.52
C ARG A 225 -1.61 -7.93 -5.64
N ASP A 226 -1.98 -8.74 -4.66
CA ASP A 226 -1.72 -10.17 -4.67
C ASP A 226 -2.67 -10.90 -5.62
N SER A 227 -3.97 -10.64 -5.48
CA SER A 227 -5.02 -11.29 -6.26
C SER A 227 -4.91 -10.99 -7.76
N VAL A 228 -4.96 -9.71 -8.13
CA VAL A 228 -4.95 -9.30 -9.54
C VAL A 228 -3.59 -9.60 -10.16
N GLY A 229 -2.49 -9.39 -9.42
CA GLY A 229 -1.15 -9.76 -9.86
C GLY A 229 -1.05 -11.24 -10.22
N SER A 230 -1.60 -12.11 -9.36
CA SER A 230 -1.63 -13.56 -9.62
C SER A 230 -2.43 -13.91 -10.87
N VAL A 231 -3.58 -13.27 -11.09
CA VAL A 231 -4.40 -13.50 -12.30
C VAL A 231 -3.74 -12.96 -13.58
N LEU A 232 -2.98 -11.86 -13.51
CA LEU A 232 -2.28 -11.36 -14.70
C LEU A 232 -1.12 -12.27 -15.17
N LEU A 233 -0.64 -13.16 -14.29
CA LEU A 233 0.37 -14.18 -14.62
C LEU A 233 -0.23 -15.43 -15.27
N SER A 234 -1.57 -15.54 -15.32
CA SER A 234 -2.30 -16.69 -15.86
C SER A 234 -2.54 -16.55 -17.36
#